data_AF-A0ABD5XWX2-F1
#
_entry.id   AF-A0ABD5XWX2-F1
#
_cell.length_a   1.000
_cell.length_b   1.000
_cell.length_c   1.000
_cell.angle_alpha   90.00
_cell.angle_beta   90.00
_cell.angle_gamma   90.00
#
_symmetry.space_group_name_H-M   'P 1'
#
loop_
_entity.id
_entity.type
_entity.pdbx_description
1 polymer ?
#
loop_
_entity_poly.entity_id
_entity_poly.type
_entity_poly.pdbx_seq_one_letter_code
_entity_poly.pdbx_strand_id
1 'polypeptide(L)'
;MPSRRLALVLGGLLLLSGVSVAAGEVIDAPPTASFSNEDGRTYEVTIFTVPDHRTALLTNVGVTTADGERRLVTVSDLVWSREYRDASVADPGVETTTLTVEPGETVETTVSSWEPGELTVILIEERAGAATTIRADAVTCTQRQQEYSRTFETGGSSGSSVCASNLDWLGV
;
A
#
# COMPACT_ATOMS: atom_id res chain seq x y z
N MET A 1 23.76 7.51 -70.06
CA MET A 1 22.96 6.27 -70.01
C MET A 1 23.87 5.16 -69.52
N PRO A 2 23.52 4.31 -68.53
CA PRO A 2 22.28 4.21 -67.76
C PRO A 2 22.43 4.51 -66.25
N SER A 3 21.27 4.65 -65.64
CA SER A 3 20.88 4.94 -64.27
C SER A 3 21.51 4.08 -63.17
N ARG A 4 21.90 4.72 -62.06
CA ARG A 4 21.86 4.14 -60.71
C ARG A 4 21.16 5.08 -59.73
N ARG A 5 20.00 5.62 -60.14
CA ARG A 5 19.04 6.33 -59.25
C ARG A 5 18.17 5.34 -58.45
N LEU A 6 18.73 4.19 -58.03
CA LEU A 6 17.95 3.08 -57.49
C LEU A 6 18.72 2.30 -56.41
N ALA A 7 19.39 3.04 -55.52
CA ALA A 7 20.00 2.49 -54.30
C ALA A 7 19.61 3.31 -53.07
N LEU A 8 18.45 3.97 -53.13
CA LEU A 8 17.95 4.90 -52.10
C LEU A 8 16.68 4.39 -51.38
N VAL A 9 16.29 3.11 -51.57
CA VAL A 9 14.99 2.62 -51.07
C VAL A 9 15.06 1.31 -50.26
N LEU A 10 16.23 0.65 -50.11
CA LEU A 10 16.30 -0.71 -49.53
C LEU A 10 17.41 -0.96 -48.49
N GLY A 11 17.84 0.08 -47.78
CA GLY A 11 18.75 -0.05 -46.62
C GLY A 11 18.20 0.52 -45.31
N GLY A 12 16.98 1.07 -45.33
CA GLY A 12 16.30 1.60 -44.16
C GLY A 12 15.36 0.55 -43.58
N LEU A 13 15.90 -0.48 -42.90
CA LEU A 13 15.07 -1.34 -42.04
C LEU A 13 15.88 -2.30 -41.12
N LEU A 14 17.11 -1.99 -40.70
CA LEU A 14 17.94 -2.99 -40.00
C LEU A 14 18.77 -2.53 -38.78
N LEU A 15 18.58 -1.34 -38.23
CA LEU A 15 19.24 -0.98 -36.94
C LEU A 15 18.31 -0.18 -36.01
N LEU A 16 17.01 -0.47 -36.06
CA LEU A 16 16.04 -0.16 -35.01
C LEU A 16 15.68 -1.42 -34.19
N SER A 17 16.55 -2.44 -34.24
CA SER A 17 16.65 -3.44 -33.19
C SER A 17 17.23 -2.76 -31.95
N GLY A 18 16.42 -1.91 -31.35
CA GLY A 18 16.53 -1.58 -29.93
C GLY A 18 16.60 -2.92 -29.24
N VAL A 19 17.81 -3.27 -28.81
CA VAL A 19 18.01 -4.27 -27.79
C VAL A 19 17.23 -3.73 -26.62
N SER A 20 15.99 -4.21 -26.46
CA SER A 20 15.28 -4.12 -25.21
C SER A 20 16.19 -4.82 -24.22
N VAL A 21 17.04 -4.05 -23.57
CA VAL A 21 17.49 -4.36 -22.23
C VAL A 21 16.19 -4.46 -21.45
N ALA A 22 15.65 -5.68 -21.36
CA ALA A 22 15.01 -6.08 -20.13
C ALA A 22 16.11 -5.93 -19.09
N ALA A 23 16.29 -4.70 -18.59
CA ALA A 23 16.91 -4.48 -17.32
C ALA A 23 16.07 -5.36 -16.41
N GLY A 24 16.63 -6.50 -15.99
CA GLY A 24 16.12 -7.20 -14.83
C GLY A 24 16.25 -6.17 -13.73
N GLU A 25 15.15 -5.45 -13.46
CA GLU A 25 15.11 -4.50 -12.38
C GLU A 25 15.50 -5.30 -11.15
N VAL A 26 16.66 -4.96 -10.60
CA VAL A 26 17.06 -5.50 -9.31
C VAL A 26 15.98 -5.01 -8.35
N ILE A 27 15.14 -5.95 -7.93
CA ILE A 27 13.96 -5.72 -7.11
C ILE A 27 14.42 -5.28 -5.72
N ASP A 28 14.53 -3.97 -5.51
CA ASP A 28 15.12 -3.38 -4.29
C ASP A 28 14.33 -2.16 -3.74
N ALA A 29 13.09 -1.96 -4.20
CA ALA A 29 12.25 -0.85 -3.74
C ALA A 29 11.33 -1.25 -2.58
N PRO A 30 11.14 -0.37 -1.58
CA PRO A 30 10.15 -0.55 -0.51
C PRO A 30 8.71 -0.61 -1.08
N PRO A 31 7.75 -1.18 -0.33
CA PRO A 31 6.35 -1.27 -0.75
C PRO A 31 5.75 0.10 -1.10
N THR A 32 4.88 0.13 -2.11
CA THR A 32 4.06 1.29 -2.42
C THR A 32 2.61 1.02 -2.00
N ALA A 33 1.94 2.06 -1.52
CA ALA A 33 0.54 2.01 -1.13
C ALA A 33 -0.24 3.14 -1.81
N SER A 34 -1.38 2.81 -2.39
CA SER A 34 -2.29 3.74 -3.04
C SER A 34 -3.67 3.66 -2.38
N PHE A 35 -4.20 4.81 -1.97
CA PHE A 35 -5.49 4.95 -1.32
C PHE A 35 -6.36 5.89 -2.12
N SER A 36 -7.46 5.36 -2.67
CA SER A 36 -8.45 6.12 -3.43
C SER A 36 -9.73 6.25 -2.61
N ASN A 37 -10.36 7.42 -2.65
CA ASN A 37 -11.60 7.68 -1.92
C ASN A 37 -12.73 8.08 -2.87
N GLU A 38 -13.62 7.12 -3.12
CA GLU A 38 -14.86 7.32 -3.88
C GLU A 38 -16.08 7.53 -2.96
N ASP A 39 -15.88 7.52 -1.64
CA ASP A 39 -16.89 7.89 -0.64
C ASP A 39 -16.97 9.42 -0.50
N GLY A 40 -18.04 9.91 0.13
CA GLY A 40 -18.22 11.31 0.52
C GLY A 40 -17.58 11.68 1.87
N ARG A 41 -16.90 10.73 2.54
CA ARG A 41 -16.31 10.89 3.88
C ARG A 41 -14.78 10.96 3.79
N THR A 42 -14.13 11.70 4.70
CA THR A 42 -12.66 11.76 4.78
C THR A 42 -12.12 10.57 5.57
N TYR A 43 -10.99 10.01 5.14
CA TYR A 43 -10.30 8.93 5.84
C TYR A 43 -8.92 9.36 6.32
N GLU A 44 -8.55 8.93 7.52
CA GLU A 44 -7.18 8.98 8.01
C GLU A 44 -6.59 7.58 7.98
N VAL A 45 -5.46 7.43 7.30
CA VAL A 45 -4.78 6.16 7.12
C VAL A 45 -3.43 6.24 7.82
N THR A 46 -3.18 5.32 8.76
CA THR A 46 -1.90 5.17 9.43
C THR A 46 -1.26 3.84 9.04
N ILE A 47 -0.05 3.91 8.51
CA ILE A 47 0.72 2.77 8.00
C ILE A 47 1.94 2.57 8.89
N PHE A 48 2.23 1.33 9.26
CA PHE A 48 3.46 0.98 9.97
C PHE A 48 3.90 -0.44 9.65
N THR A 49 5.16 -0.76 9.95
CA THR A 49 5.74 -2.08 9.72
C THR A 49 6.12 -2.75 11.02
N VAL A 50 6.02 -4.08 11.04
CA VAL A 50 6.36 -4.91 12.20
C VAL A 50 7.03 -6.22 11.75
N PRO A 51 7.85 -6.85 12.61
CA PRO A 51 8.63 -8.03 12.21
C PRO A 51 7.81 -9.23 11.75
N ASP A 52 6.62 -9.44 12.34
CA ASP A 52 5.82 -10.63 12.08
C ASP A 52 4.34 -10.43 12.45
N HIS A 53 3.51 -11.38 12.01
CA HIS A 53 2.05 -11.35 12.23
C HIS A 53 1.65 -11.40 13.71
N ARG A 54 2.39 -12.11 14.56
CA ARG A 54 2.09 -12.14 16.00
C ARG A 54 2.37 -10.77 16.61
N THR A 55 3.48 -10.14 16.23
CA THR A 55 3.79 -8.77 16.64
C THR A 55 2.71 -7.81 16.16
N ALA A 56 2.29 -7.90 14.89
CA ALA A 56 1.19 -7.10 14.33
C ALA A 56 -0.09 -7.17 15.16
N LEU A 57 -0.55 -8.38 15.49
CA LEU A 57 -1.80 -8.57 16.24
C LEU A 57 -1.73 -8.07 17.68
N LEU A 58 -0.52 -8.01 18.26
CA LEU A 58 -0.27 -7.59 19.64
C LEU A 58 0.16 -6.13 19.77
N THR A 59 0.40 -5.44 18.64
CA THR A 59 0.76 -4.02 18.65
C THR A 59 -0.31 -3.20 19.36
N ASN A 60 0.11 -2.39 20.33
CA ASN A 60 -0.82 -1.55 21.07
C ASN A 60 -1.20 -0.30 20.28
N VAL A 61 -2.49 0.03 20.31
CA VAL A 61 -3.08 1.22 19.70
C VAL A 61 -3.85 1.97 20.78
N GLY A 62 -3.48 3.22 21.00
CA GLY A 62 -4.26 4.16 21.79
C GLY A 62 -5.50 4.59 21.01
N VAL A 63 -6.67 4.51 21.65
CA VAL A 63 -7.95 4.89 21.07
C VAL A 63 -8.79 5.68 22.07
N THR A 64 -9.79 6.39 21.57
CA THR A 64 -10.83 7.05 22.35
C THR A 64 -12.16 6.36 22.11
N THR A 65 -12.89 6.02 23.18
CA THR A 65 -14.23 5.42 23.10
C THR A 65 -15.29 6.44 22.68
N ALA A 66 -16.48 5.97 22.31
CA ALA A 66 -17.64 6.82 22.10
C ALA A 66 -17.87 7.82 23.27
N ASP A 67 -17.75 7.34 24.52
CA ASP A 67 -17.90 8.12 25.76
C ASP A 67 -16.74 9.10 26.04
N GLY A 68 -15.68 9.11 25.21
CA GLY A 68 -14.52 9.97 25.37
C GLY A 68 -13.44 9.45 26.32
N GLU A 69 -13.52 8.18 26.73
CA GLU A 69 -12.49 7.54 27.55
C GLU A 69 -11.30 7.11 26.66
N ARG A 70 -10.07 7.39 27.08
CA ARG A 70 -8.88 6.87 26.41
C ARG A 70 -8.59 5.44 26.86
N ARG A 71 -8.39 4.53 25.90
CA ARG A 71 -8.06 3.13 26.14
C ARG A 71 -6.88 2.70 25.29
N LEU A 72 -6.20 1.66 25.75
CA LEU A 72 -5.21 0.93 25.00
C LEU A 72 -5.85 -0.38 24.54
N VAL A 73 -5.81 -0.66 23.24
CA VAL A 73 -6.31 -1.89 22.62
C VAL A 73 -5.23 -2.46 21.73
N THR A 74 -5.40 -3.70 21.27
CA THR A 74 -4.49 -4.28 20.27
C THR A 74 -5.02 -4.10 18.85
N VAL A 75 -4.16 -4.20 17.84
CA VAL A 75 -4.59 -4.29 16.43
C VAL A 75 -5.63 -5.40 16.23
N SER A 76 -5.47 -6.54 16.91
CA SER A 76 -6.45 -7.64 16.89
C SER A 76 -7.84 -7.25 17.37
N ASP A 77 -7.96 -6.30 18.31
CA ASP A 77 -9.25 -5.77 18.76
C ASP A 77 -9.92 -4.86 17.70
N LEU A 78 -9.12 -4.33 16.75
CA LEU A 78 -9.53 -3.40 15.69
C LEU A 78 -9.79 -4.09 14.34
N VAL A 79 -9.51 -5.40 14.21
CA VAL A 79 -9.82 -6.18 13.01
C VAL A 79 -11.33 -6.18 12.73
N TRP A 80 -12.13 -6.16 13.78
CA TRP A 80 -13.56 -5.97 13.70
C TRP A 80 -13.87 -4.52 14.05
N SER A 81 -14.48 -3.80 13.09
CA SER A 81 -14.94 -2.42 13.26
C SER A 81 -15.63 -2.22 14.62
N ARG A 82 -15.15 -1.23 15.38
CA ARG A 82 -15.73 -0.79 16.65
C ARG A 82 -15.86 0.74 16.66
N GLU A 83 -16.71 1.24 17.56
CA GLU A 83 -16.92 2.67 17.84
C GLU A 83 -15.74 3.24 18.64
N TYR A 84 -14.56 3.26 18.03
CA TYR A 84 -13.36 3.90 18.51
C TYR A 84 -12.97 5.05 17.58
N ARG A 85 -12.23 6.03 18.12
CA ARG A 85 -11.71 7.18 17.39
C ARG A 85 -10.33 7.59 17.85
N ASP A 86 -9.65 8.43 17.07
CA ASP A 86 -8.32 8.95 17.35
C ASP A 86 -7.29 7.82 17.58
N ALA A 87 -7.20 6.89 16.62
CA ALA A 87 -6.23 5.80 16.66
C ALA A 87 -4.79 6.32 16.60
N SER A 88 -3.93 5.83 17.49
CA SER A 88 -2.50 6.10 17.43
C SER A 88 -1.72 4.86 17.86
N VAL A 89 -0.70 4.47 17.11
CA VAL A 89 0.19 3.37 17.52
C VAL A 89 0.93 3.80 18.79
N ALA A 90 0.87 2.97 19.82
CA ALA A 90 1.36 3.29 21.16
C ALA A 90 2.68 2.56 21.51
N ASP A 91 3.08 1.57 20.71
CA ASP A 91 4.31 0.82 20.96
C ASP A 91 5.55 1.66 20.63
N PRO A 92 6.51 1.76 21.57
CA PRO A 92 7.70 2.57 21.36
C PRO A 92 8.58 1.96 20.26
N GLY A 93 9.10 2.81 19.38
CA GLY A 93 10.00 2.41 18.30
C GLY A 93 9.30 1.92 17.03
N VAL A 94 7.96 1.89 17.00
CA VAL A 94 7.21 1.66 15.76
C VAL A 94 7.04 3.00 15.04
N GLU A 95 7.71 3.15 13.90
CA GLU A 95 7.53 4.34 13.05
C GLU A 95 6.22 4.24 12.26
N THR A 96 5.50 5.36 12.17
CA THR A 96 4.20 5.43 11.51
C THR A 96 4.18 6.52 10.45
N THR A 97 3.57 6.22 9.31
CA THR A 97 3.21 7.21 8.29
C THR A 97 1.71 7.43 8.32
N THR A 98 1.26 8.65 8.59
CA THR A 98 -0.17 9.02 8.57
C THR A 98 -0.46 9.92 7.39
N LEU A 99 -1.56 9.63 6.68
CA LEU A 99 -2.05 10.41 5.55
C LEU A 99 -3.56 10.59 5.62
N THR A 100 -4.04 11.71 5.09
CA THR A 100 -5.47 12.01 4.93
C THR A 100 -5.86 11.76 3.48
N VAL A 101 -7.01 11.12 3.26
CA VAL A 101 -7.58 10.88 1.92
C VAL A 101 -8.93 11.56 1.86
N GLU A 102 -8.99 12.71 1.19
CA GLU A 102 -10.22 13.49 1.05
C GLU A 102 -11.18 12.87 0.00
N PRO A 103 -12.49 13.20 0.04
CA PRO A 103 -13.44 12.73 -0.97
C PRO A 103 -12.98 13.06 -2.41
N GLY A 104 -12.94 12.05 -3.26
CA GLY A 104 -12.51 12.16 -4.67
C GLY A 104 -10.98 12.20 -4.87
N GLU A 105 -10.20 12.01 -3.81
CA GLU A 105 -8.73 12.01 -3.86
C GLU A 105 -8.15 10.60 -4.09
N THR A 106 -6.95 10.55 -4.65
CA THR A 106 -6.08 9.37 -4.59
C THR A 106 -4.71 9.79 -4.08
N VAL A 107 -4.26 9.15 -3.01
CA VAL A 107 -2.98 9.42 -2.35
C VAL A 107 -2.08 8.20 -2.49
N GLU A 108 -0.87 8.43 -2.98
CA GLU A 108 0.17 7.40 -3.08
C GLU A 108 1.27 7.68 -2.06
N THR A 109 1.80 6.63 -1.46
CA THR A 109 2.91 6.71 -0.50
C THR A 109 3.84 5.52 -0.59
N THR A 110 5.06 5.70 -0.12
CA THR A 110 6.07 4.65 -0.01
C THR A 110 6.24 4.27 1.45
N VAL A 111 6.25 2.96 1.75
CA VAL A 111 6.45 2.44 3.12
C VAL A 111 7.96 2.38 3.40
N SER A 112 8.55 3.54 3.69
CA SER A 112 10.02 3.71 3.74
C SER A 112 10.72 3.04 4.94
N SER A 113 9.99 2.71 6.00
CA SER A 113 10.54 2.03 7.20
C SER A 113 10.53 0.51 7.08
N TRP A 114 10.12 -0.05 5.93
CA TRP A 114 9.95 -1.48 5.75
C TRP A 114 11.28 -2.20 5.48
N GLU A 115 11.52 -3.29 6.20
CA GLU A 115 12.59 -4.25 5.91
C GLU A 115 12.06 -5.55 5.29
N PRO A 116 12.84 -6.25 4.44
CA PRO A 116 12.45 -7.54 3.89
C PRO A 116 12.11 -8.56 4.99
N GLY A 117 10.89 -9.12 4.92
CA GLY A 117 10.36 -10.02 5.94
C GLY A 117 9.33 -9.38 6.86
N GLU A 118 9.29 -8.05 6.95
CA GLU A 118 8.32 -7.34 7.77
C GLU A 118 6.91 -7.34 7.14
N LEU A 119 5.93 -7.22 8.02
CA LEU A 119 4.52 -7.10 7.70
C LEU A 119 4.09 -5.64 7.76
N THR A 120 3.31 -5.21 6.77
CA THR A 120 2.71 -3.87 6.74
C THR A 120 1.32 -3.90 7.38
N VAL A 121 1.07 -3.05 8.37
CA VAL A 121 -0.24 -2.84 8.98
C VAL A 121 -0.79 -1.48 8.56
N ILE A 122 -2.07 -1.46 8.20
CA ILE A 122 -2.80 -0.27 7.80
C ILE A 122 -3.98 -0.08 8.74
N LEU A 123 -3.96 0.98 9.54
CA LEU A 123 -5.09 1.46 10.32
C LEU A 123 -5.87 2.48 9.50
N ILE A 124 -7.18 2.29 9.41
CA ILE A 124 -8.08 3.16 8.67
C ILE A 124 -9.09 3.71 9.66
N GLU A 125 -9.09 5.02 9.83
CA GLU A 125 -10.07 5.75 10.62
C GLU A 125 -10.96 6.56 9.68
N GLU A 126 -12.25 6.30 9.71
CA GLU A 126 -13.23 7.11 9.01
C GLU A 126 -13.57 8.35 9.83
N ARG A 127 -13.27 9.55 9.30
CA ARG A 127 -13.57 10.83 9.96
C ARG A 127 -14.98 11.29 9.56
N ALA A 128 -16.02 10.68 10.12
CA ALA A 128 -17.42 11.03 9.86
C ALA A 128 -18.17 11.46 11.13
N GLY A 129 -18.09 12.76 11.46
CA GLY A 129 -18.86 13.33 12.58
C GLY A 129 -18.65 12.60 13.91
N ALA A 130 -19.73 12.35 14.66
CA ALA A 130 -19.66 11.73 15.99
C ALA A 130 -19.45 10.20 15.97
N ALA A 131 -19.61 9.54 14.81
CA ALA A 131 -19.47 8.09 14.65
C ALA A 131 -18.24 7.79 13.81
N THR A 132 -17.10 7.75 14.47
CA THR A 132 -15.80 7.35 13.91
C THR A 132 -15.69 5.84 14.05
N THR A 133 -15.33 5.18 12.95
CA THR A 133 -15.08 3.74 12.93
C THR A 133 -13.63 3.52 12.57
N ILE A 134 -12.93 2.75 13.40
CA ILE A 134 -11.57 2.30 13.12
C ILE A 134 -11.60 0.85 12.66
N ARG A 135 -10.86 0.58 11.60
CA ARG A 135 -10.56 -0.77 11.12
C ARG A 135 -9.05 -0.92 10.95
N ALA A 136 -8.51 -2.06 11.36
CA ALA A 136 -7.16 -2.47 11.03
C ALA A 136 -7.16 -3.54 9.95
N ASP A 137 -6.29 -3.41 8.96
CA ASP A 137 -5.98 -4.47 8.01
C ASP A 137 -4.47 -4.75 8.05
N ALA A 138 -4.12 -6.02 8.21
CA ALA A 138 -2.75 -6.50 8.19
C ALA A 138 -2.47 -7.10 6.80
N VAL A 139 -1.56 -6.49 6.03
CA VAL A 139 -1.16 -7.03 4.74
C VAL A 139 -0.02 -8.01 4.95
N THR A 140 -0.31 -9.30 4.87
CA THR A 140 0.62 -10.40 5.22
C THR A 140 1.74 -10.65 4.22
N CYS A 141 1.91 -9.76 3.24
CA CYS A 141 2.95 -9.92 2.26
C CYS A 141 4.27 -9.39 2.82
N THR A 142 5.29 -10.24 2.78
CA THR A 142 6.60 -10.01 3.42
C THR A 142 7.74 -9.93 2.39
N GLN A 143 7.42 -9.89 1.09
CA GLN A 143 8.38 -9.96 -0.03
C GLN A 143 8.74 -8.58 -0.63
N ARG A 144 9.73 -8.57 -1.54
CA ARG A 144 10.13 -7.45 -2.45
C ARG A 144 8.93 -6.79 -3.15
N GLN A 145 8.98 -5.50 -3.53
CA GLN A 145 8.11 -4.89 -4.54
C GLN A 145 6.61 -5.20 -4.37
N GLN A 146 6.07 -4.81 -3.22
CA GLN A 146 4.66 -4.99 -2.94
C GLN A 146 3.92 -3.72 -3.31
N GLU A 147 2.78 -3.90 -3.98
CA GLU A 147 1.85 -2.82 -4.27
C GLU A 147 0.56 -3.08 -3.52
N TYR A 148 0.13 -2.12 -2.72
CA TYR A 148 -1.14 -2.16 -2.02
C TYR A 148 -2.05 -1.10 -2.61
N SER A 149 -3.26 -1.49 -3.00
CA SER A 149 -4.30 -0.54 -3.38
C SER A 149 -5.52 -0.72 -2.50
N ARG A 150 -6.12 0.39 -2.12
CA ARG A 150 -7.39 0.41 -1.41
C ARG A 150 -8.27 1.51 -1.96
N THR A 151 -9.52 1.15 -2.20
CA THR A 151 -10.57 2.09 -2.57
C THR A 151 -11.61 2.12 -1.46
N PHE A 152 -11.88 3.32 -0.92
CA PHE A 152 -12.97 3.57 0.01
C PHE A 152 -14.23 3.87 -0.78
N GLU A 153 -15.32 3.15 -0.50
CA GLU A 153 -16.57 3.22 -1.23
C GLU A 153 -17.74 3.38 -0.24
N THR A 154 -18.89 3.85 -0.73
CA THR A 154 -20.06 3.97 0.14
C THR A 154 -20.46 2.61 0.72
N GLY A 155 -20.35 2.47 2.03
CA GLY A 155 -20.70 1.24 2.76
C GLY A 155 -19.57 0.21 2.88
N GLY A 156 -18.34 0.53 2.47
CA GLY A 156 -17.20 -0.38 2.66
C GLY A 156 -15.88 0.10 2.09
N SER A 157 -14.95 -0.83 1.95
CA SER A 157 -13.70 -0.59 1.24
C SER A 157 -13.27 -1.87 0.55
N SER A 158 -12.85 -1.75 -0.70
CA SER A 158 -12.21 -2.82 -1.45
C SER A 158 -10.70 -2.62 -1.45
N GLY A 159 -9.93 -3.71 -1.48
CA GLY A 159 -8.48 -3.62 -1.47
C GLY A 159 -7.85 -4.80 -2.17
N SER A 160 -6.67 -4.57 -2.74
CA SER A 160 -5.85 -5.61 -3.35
C SER A 160 -4.41 -5.43 -2.93
N SER A 161 -3.69 -6.55 -2.85
CA SER A 161 -2.25 -6.57 -2.62
C SER A 161 -1.62 -7.39 -3.73
N VAL A 162 -0.79 -6.75 -4.55
CA VAL A 162 0.10 -7.45 -5.47
C VAL A 162 1.39 -7.65 -4.74
N CYS A 163 1.69 -8.91 -4.45
CA CYS A 163 2.93 -9.31 -3.82
C CYS A 163 3.78 -9.85 -4.96
N ALA A 164 5.00 -9.30 -5.14
CA ALA A 164 5.86 -9.68 -6.25
C ALA A 164 5.82 -11.20 -6.43
N SER A 165 5.40 -11.62 -7.61
CA SER A 165 5.33 -13.01 -7.96
C SER A 165 6.73 -13.60 -7.85
N ASN A 166 6.83 -14.71 -7.13
CA ASN A 166 7.90 -15.66 -7.34
C ASN A 166 8.00 -15.91 -8.85
N LEU A 167 9.07 -15.42 -9.48
CA LEU A 167 9.52 -15.80 -10.82
C LEU A 167 9.93 -17.29 -10.86
N ASP A 168 9.15 -18.17 -10.23
CA ASP A 168 9.32 -19.63 -10.25
C ASP A 168 8.72 -20.27 -11.51
N TRP A 169 8.12 -19.47 -12.41
CA TRP A 169 7.50 -19.99 -13.64
C TRP A 169 8.37 -19.84 -14.91
N LEU A 170 9.57 -19.25 -14.81
CA LEU A 170 10.60 -19.31 -15.87
C LEU A 170 11.70 -20.35 -15.57
N GLY A 171 11.40 -21.32 -14.72
CA GLY A 171 12.26 -22.44 -14.39
C GLY A 171 11.72 -23.80 -14.85
N VAL A 172 11.45 -23.98 -16.16
CA VAL A 172 11.58 -25.26 -16.89
C VAL A 172 12.05 -24.99 -18.31
#